data_AF-A0A1B6H3A1-F1
#
_entry.id   AF-A0A1B6H3A1-F1
#
_cell.length_a   1.000
_cell.length_b   1.000
_cell.length_c   1.000
_cell.angle_alpha   90.00
_cell.angle_beta   90.00
_cell.angle_gamma   90.00
#
_symmetry.space_group_name_H-M   'P 1'
#
loop_
_entity.id
_entity.type
_entity.pdbx_description
1 polymer ?
#
loop_
_entity_poly.entity_id
_entity_poly.type
_entity_poly.pdbx_seq_one_letter_code
_entity_poly.pdbx_strand_id
1 'polypeptide(L)'
;MEQSELLFFDTFSHESSEELNLDLVQFTKTVCVTEIRVIPLGARVQADFPGGVRLGATNPSQFSIEFFVNDLSKPGASTFESVGGIEYNQNGNIHVECESRIPTD
;
A
#
# COMPACT_ATOMS: atom_id res chain seq x y z
N MET A 1 13.62 18.98 -4.77
CA MET A 1 12.40 18.16 -4.66
C MET A 1 12.80 16.92 -3.90
N GLU A 2 12.14 16.62 -2.79
CA GLU A 2 12.37 15.34 -2.14
C GLU A 2 11.92 14.23 -3.10
N GLN A 3 12.81 13.30 -3.36
CA GLN A 3 12.57 12.20 -4.28
C GLN A 3 11.93 11.06 -3.48
N SER A 4 10.67 10.74 -3.77
CA SER A 4 10.04 9.55 -3.20
C SER A 4 10.74 8.29 -3.74
N GLU A 5 11.02 7.35 -2.87
CA GLU A 5 11.61 6.05 -3.19
C GLU A 5 10.59 4.92 -3.00
N LEU A 6 10.78 3.83 -3.74
CA LEU A 6 9.94 2.64 -3.59
C LEU A 6 10.29 1.94 -2.28
N LEU A 7 9.40 2.01 -1.29
CA LEU A 7 9.62 1.42 0.03
C LEU A 7 9.27 -0.08 0.08
N PHE A 8 8.21 -0.48 -0.62
CA PHE A 8 7.69 -1.85 -0.59
C PHE A 8 6.97 -2.18 -1.90
N PHE A 9 7.10 -3.44 -2.34
CA PHE A 9 6.39 -3.97 -3.50
C PHE A 9 6.20 -5.48 -3.34
N ASP A 10 4.97 -5.92 -3.15
CA ASP A 10 4.62 -7.35 -3.06
C ASP A 10 3.17 -7.60 -3.46
N THR A 11 2.74 -8.87 -3.41
CA THR A 11 1.37 -9.33 -3.66
C THR A 11 0.80 -10.00 -2.42
N PHE A 12 -0.37 -9.54 -1.97
CA PHE A 12 -1.15 -10.16 -0.90
C PHE A 12 -2.19 -11.12 -1.48
N SER A 13 -2.56 -12.16 -0.73
CA SER A 13 -3.52 -13.18 -1.17
C SER A 13 -4.34 -13.66 0.02
N HIS A 14 -5.66 -13.66 -0.12
CA HIS A 14 -6.61 -14.09 0.91
C HIS A 14 -7.53 -15.17 0.35
N GLU A 15 -7.95 -16.09 1.23
CA GLU A 15 -8.95 -17.09 0.90
C GLU A 15 -10.37 -16.50 1.04
N SER A 16 -11.32 -16.98 0.22
CA SER A 16 -12.69 -16.41 0.18
C SER A 16 -13.52 -16.63 1.45
N SER A 17 -13.00 -17.35 2.44
CA SER A 17 -13.71 -17.67 3.69
C SER A 17 -13.36 -16.76 4.86
N GLU A 18 -12.43 -15.81 4.69
CA GLU A 18 -12.02 -14.92 5.77
C GLU A 18 -13.09 -13.83 6.04
N GLU A 19 -13.38 -13.58 7.32
CA GLU A 19 -14.29 -12.52 7.74
C GLU A 19 -13.65 -11.12 7.61
N LEU A 20 -12.32 -11.04 7.64
CA LEU A 20 -11.53 -9.82 7.52
C LEU A 20 -10.18 -10.12 6.87
N ASN A 21 -9.90 -9.48 5.75
CA ASN A 21 -8.60 -9.53 5.07
C ASN A 21 -7.70 -8.42 5.64
N LEU A 22 -6.61 -8.78 6.32
CA LEU A 22 -5.67 -7.83 6.92
C LEU A 22 -4.23 -8.27 6.66
N ASP A 23 -3.42 -7.33 6.19
CA ASP A 23 -1.98 -7.49 6.02
C ASP A 23 -1.21 -6.43 6.81
N LEU A 24 0.01 -6.78 7.19
CA LEU A 24 0.94 -5.89 7.87
C LEU A 24 2.25 -5.82 7.10
N VAL A 25 2.68 -4.60 6.76
CA VAL A 25 4.01 -4.32 6.25
C VAL A 25 4.80 -3.65 7.36
N GLN A 26 5.97 -4.21 7.67
CA GLN A 26 6.91 -3.63 8.61
C GLN A 26 8.22 -3.30 7.89
N PHE A 27 8.62 -2.05 7.98
CA PHE A 27 9.88 -1.49 7.55
C PHE A 27 10.96 -1.65 8.62
N THR A 28 12.21 -1.74 8.15
CA THR A 28 13.38 -1.87 9.06
C THR A 28 13.88 -0.52 9.57
N LYS A 29 13.30 0.58 9.07
CA LYS A 29 13.67 1.96 9.37
C LYS A 29 12.41 2.82 9.33
N THR A 30 12.45 3.94 10.05
CA THR A 30 11.38 4.93 9.98
C THR A 30 11.25 5.49 8.56
N VAL A 31 10.03 5.46 8.02
CA VAL A 31 9.67 5.97 6.70
C VAL A 31 8.44 6.87 6.80
N CYS A 32 8.22 7.69 5.77
CA CYS A 32 6.97 8.42 5.58
C CYS A 32 6.34 7.94 4.26
N VAL A 33 5.18 7.30 4.34
CA VAL A 33 4.45 6.87 3.15
C VAL A 33 3.71 8.07 2.56
N THR A 34 3.95 8.35 1.27
CA THR A 34 3.33 9.49 0.57
C THR A 34 2.30 9.07 -0.47
N GLU A 35 2.44 7.86 -1.01
CA GLU A 35 1.52 7.29 -1.99
C GLU A 35 1.47 5.77 -1.80
N ILE A 36 0.27 5.19 -1.92
CA ILE A 36 0.05 3.75 -2.00
C ILE A 36 -0.65 3.45 -3.33
N ARG A 37 -0.19 2.43 -4.04
CA ARG A 37 -0.71 2.07 -5.37
C ARG A 37 -0.95 0.58 -5.50
N VAL A 38 -2.15 0.22 -5.95
CA VAL A 38 -2.51 -1.15 -6.35
C VAL A 38 -2.15 -1.33 -7.83
N ILE A 39 -1.47 -2.42 -8.17
CA ILE A 39 -1.06 -2.67 -9.57
C ILE A 39 -2.08 -3.58 -10.27
N PRO A 40 -2.82 -3.08 -11.27
CA PRO A 40 -3.84 -3.86 -11.93
C PRO A 40 -3.32 -5.11 -12.64
N LEU A 41 -4.19 -6.12 -12.78
CA LEU A 41 -3.86 -7.35 -13.50
C LEU A 41 -3.30 -7.07 -14.90
N GLY A 42 -2.10 -7.59 -15.16
CA GLY A 42 -1.41 -7.46 -16.45
C GLY A 42 -0.74 -6.11 -16.69
N ALA A 43 -0.88 -5.13 -15.79
CA ALA A 43 -0.18 -3.85 -15.90
C ALA A 43 1.32 -4.04 -15.65
N ARG A 44 2.16 -3.39 -16.46
CA ARG A 44 3.62 -3.46 -16.31
C ARG A 44 4.08 -2.50 -15.22
N VAL A 45 4.84 -3.01 -14.26
CA VAL A 45 5.49 -2.19 -13.24
C VAL A 45 6.82 -1.69 -13.78
N GLN A 46 7.01 -0.37 -13.80
CA GLN A 46 8.25 0.27 -14.19
C GLN A 46 9.05 0.63 -12.93
N ALA A 47 9.91 -0.28 -12.50
CA ALA A 47 10.89 -0.06 -11.43
C ALA A 47 12.12 -0.95 -11.68
N ASP A 48 13.24 -0.62 -11.02
CA ASP A 48 14.51 -1.32 -11.18
C ASP A 48 14.52 -2.62 -10.36
N PHE A 49 13.83 -3.65 -10.87
CA PHE A 49 13.81 -4.97 -10.27
C PHE A 49 14.76 -5.93 -10.99
N PRO A 50 15.54 -6.74 -10.24
CA PRO A 50 16.23 -7.88 -10.82
C PRO A 50 15.22 -8.85 -11.46
N GLY A 51 15.48 -9.26 -12.70
CA GLY A 51 14.65 -10.26 -13.41
C GLY A 51 13.68 -9.73 -14.46
N GLY A 52 13.68 -8.43 -14.77
CA GLY A 52 12.94 -7.86 -15.89
C GLY A 52 11.54 -7.33 -15.54
N VAL A 53 10.58 -7.48 -16.46
CA VAL A 53 9.24 -6.87 -16.35
C VAL A 53 8.40 -7.62 -15.32
N ARG A 54 7.88 -6.90 -14.32
CA ARG A 54 6.85 -7.42 -13.42
C ARG A 54 5.46 -7.01 -13.90
N LEU A 55 4.51 -7.94 -13.86
CA LEU A 55 3.12 -7.69 -14.17
C LEU A 55 2.30 -7.67 -12.88
N GLY A 56 1.34 -6.77 -12.78
CA GLY A 56 0.35 -6.80 -11.69
C GLY A 56 -0.50 -8.05 -11.75
N ALA A 57 -0.90 -8.53 -10.58
CA ALA A 57 -1.69 -9.74 -10.38
C ALA A 57 -3.00 -9.48 -9.61
N THR A 58 -3.38 -8.22 -9.39
CA THR A 58 -4.54 -7.86 -8.58
C THR A 58 -5.85 -8.39 -9.16
N ASN A 59 -6.56 -9.18 -8.36
CA ASN A 59 -7.90 -9.69 -8.61
C ASN A 59 -8.62 -9.80 -7.24
N PRO A 60 -9.84 -9.27 -7.04
CA PRO A 60 -10.81 -8.76 -8.03
C PRO A 60 -10.46 -7.40 -8.67
N SER A 61 -11.16 -7.05 -9.75
CA SER A 61 -10.94 -5.78 -10.49
C SER A 61 -11.48 -4.52 -9.78
N GLN A 62 -12.28 -4.70 -8.72
CA GLN A 62 -12.84 -3.64 -7.89
C GLN A 62 -12.95 -4.11 -6.43
N PHE A 63 -12.56 -3.26 -5.47
CA PHE A 63 -12.72 -3.48 -4.04
C PHE A 63 -12.42 -2.19 -3.27
N SER A 64 -12.83 -2.12 -2.00
CA SER A 64 -12.43 -1.05 -1.08
C SER A 64 -11.30 -1.54 -0.17
N ILE A 65 -10.34 -0.67 0.10
CA ILE A 65 -9.23 -0.93 1.04
C ILE A 65 -8.91 0.34 1.83
N GLU A 66 -8.67 0.16 3.12
CA GLU A 66 -8.23 1.21 4.04
C GLU A 66 -6.78 0.97 4.47
N PHE A 67 -6.03 2.05 4.65
CA PHE A 67 -4.63 2.00 5.06
C PHE A 67 -4.44 2.69 6.40
N PHE A 68 -3.66 2.04 7.25
CA PHE A 68 -3.35 2.51 8.59
C PHE A 68 -1.86 2.41 8.83
N VAL A 69 -1.32 3.33 9.63
CA VAL A 69 0.10 3.36 10.01
C VAL A 69 0.26 3.43 11.52
N ASN A 70 1.38 2.89 12.00
CA ASN A 70 1.82 3.10 13.37
C ASN A 70 2.50 4.49 13.46
N ASP A 71 1.81 5.49 14.01
CA ASP A 71 2.37 6.83 14.17
C ASP A 71 3.42 6.86 15.29
N LEU A 72 4.70 6.82 14.92
CA LEU A 72 5.83 6.85 15.85
C LEU A 72 5.93 8.17 16.63
N SER A 73 5.24 9.23 16.20
CA SER A 73 5.15 10.48 16.96
C SER A 73 4.17 10.38 18.14
N LYS A 74 3.33 9.33 18.19
CA LYS A 74 2.33 9.07 19.24
C LYS A 74 2.56 7.71 19.92
N PRO A 75 3.66 7.51 20.66
CA PRO A 75 4.04 6.21 21.24
C PRO A 75 3.06 5.64 22.29
N GLY A 76 2.08 6.44 22.75
CA GLY A 76 1.01 6.01 23.66
C GLY A 76 -0.33 5.72 22.99
N ALA A 77 -0.42 5.82 21.66
CA ALA A 77 -1.64 5.51 20.93
C ALA A 77 -1.97 4.02 21.03
N SER A 78 -3.24 3.71 21.27
CA SER A 78 -3.74 2.33 21.33
C SER A 78 -4.30 1.82 20.00
N THR A 79 -4.21 2.63 18.93
CA THR A 79 -4.71 2.32 17.59
C THR A 79 -3.77 2.89 16.54
N PHE A 80 -3.78 2.30 15.35
CA PHE A 80 -3.14 2.89 14.17
C PHE A 80 -3.92 4.11 13.66
N GLU A 81 -3.23 4.99 12.96
CA GLU A 81 -3.79 6.20 12.35
C GLU A 81 -4.11 5.93 10.88
N SER A 82 -5.31 6.32 10.44
CA SER A 82 -5.70 6.17 9.03
C SER A 82 -4.90 7.15 8.17
N VAL A 83 -4.37 6.66 7.06
CA VAL A 83 -3.66 7.46 6.05
C VAL A 83 -4.45 7.56 4.75
N GLY A 84 -5.71 7.13 4.77
CA GLY A 84 -6.63 7.15 3.65
C GLY A 84 -7.10 5.75 3.24
N GLY A 85 -7.91 5.72 2.19
CA GLY A 85 -8.43 4.50 1.60
C GLY A 85 -8.72 4.72 0.13
N ILE A 86 -8.90 3.63 -0.60
CA ILE A 86 -9.23 3.68 -2.03
C ILE A 86 -10.36 2.70 -2.33
N GLU A 87 -11.38 3.22 -3.02
CA GLU A 87 -12.31 2.42 -3.82
C GLU A 87 -11.59 2.03 -5.12
N TYR A 88 -10.76 0.99 -5.04
CA TYR A 88 -9.95 0.53 -6.16
C TYR A 88 -10.86 0.14 -7.32
N ASN A 89 -10.52 0.65 -8.50
CA ASN A 89 -11.10 0.24 -9.76
C ASN A 89 -9.99 0.16 -10.80
N GLN A 90 -9.78 -1.03 -11.37
CA GLN A 90 -8.75 -1.27 -12.39
C GLN A 90 -8.78 -0.26 -13.56
N ASN A 91 -9.96 0.26 -13.92
CA ASN A 91 -10.13 1.23 -15.00
C ASN A 91 -10.31 2.67 -14.50
N GLY A 92 -10.16 2.90 -13.20
CA GLY A 92 -10.39 4.18 -12.55
C GLY A 92 -9.20 4.56 -11.65
N ASN A 93 -9.48 4.86 -10.38
CA ASN A 93 -8.42 5.18 -9.44
C ASN A 93 -7.73 3.90 -8.93
N ILE A 94 -6.41 3.92 -8.93
CA ILE A 94 -5.55 2.81 -8.48
C ILE A 94 -4.55 3.22 -7.39
N HIS A 95 -4.56 4.49 -6.96
CA HIS A 95 -3.65 4.99 -5.94
C HIS A 95 -4.35 5.92 -4.96
N VAL A 96 -3.75 6.07 -3.79
CA VAL A 96 -4.11 7.06 -2.77
C VAL A 96 -2.85 7.85 -2.43
N GLU A 97 -2.97 9.17 -2.43
CA GLU A 97 -1.96 10.05 -1.85
C GLU A 97 -2.26 10.17 -0.35
N CYS A 98 -1.25 9.92 0.49
CA CYS A 98 -1.41 10.04 1.93
C CYS A 98 -1.50 11.52 2.31
N GLU A 99 -2.55 11.89 3.04
CA GLU A 99 -2.83 13.29 3.41
C GLU A 99 -1.75 13.90 4.31
N SER A 100 -1.04 13.05 5.05
CA SER A 100 -0.06 13.44 6.06
C SER A 100 1.20 12.58 5.96
N ARG A 101 2.35 13.21 6.23
CA ARG A 101 3.65 12.54 6.29
C ARG A 101 3.90 12.06 7.71
N ILE A 102 3.25 10.95 8.06
CA ILE A 102 3.37 10.34 9.38
C ILE A 102 4.62 9.44 9.40
N PRO A 103 5.56 9.61 10.36
CA PRO A 103 6.67 8.70 10.52
C PRO A 103 6.16 7.35 11.06
N THR A 104 6.43 6.27 10.31
CA THR A 104 6.00 4.91 10.65
C THR A 104 7.14 3.90 10.52
N ASP A 105 6.97 2.72 11.13
CA ASP A 105 7.87 1.57 11.04
C ASP A 105 7.18 0.38 10.38
#